data_AF-A0A9D6F5N0-F1
#
_entry.id   AF-A0A9D6F5N0-F1
#
_cell.length_a   1.000
_cell.length_b   1.000
_cell.length_c   1.000
_cell.angle_alpha   90.00
_cell.angle_beta   90.00
_cell.angle_gamma   90.00
#
_symmetry.space_group_name_H-M   'P 1'
#
loop_
_entity.id
_entity.type
_entity.pdbx_description
1 polymer ?
#
loop_
_entity_poly.entity_id
_entity_poly.type
_entity_poly.pdbx_seq_one_letter_code
_entity_poly.pdbx_strand_id
1 'polypeptide(L)'
;MFFNNPSRRHFLKSTAAAIASLILPRSLFARNPDHFFVIHADPLNSWPVADPVAWALQNQDESILARAAEGLAKLTPNDADRIIRLVVRRCRLNLIELYHGQVVVHHWGPHRADLRPFFKAHRLATNEIKVVLRDRKRETVTTQHGDDFLFGSKVAPDFPVDLFQSKWANRFTIEADDWQAAPGTWSGFGWANTEDNRIPWAAMKSAWRRAAPGTCLNCDTPTILVNFGLRPVGMFNRCLDFVHVCGACRRSFVDDSIKDVAGWMAANLDGEVRPAYEMIWGKRAKRQ
;
A
#
# COMPACT_ATOMS: atom_id res chain seq x y z
N MET A 1 -27.24 40.43 51.00
CA MET A 1 -26.85 39.02 51.17
C MET A 1 -27.89 38.16 50.45
N PHE A 2 -27.56 37.61 49.29
CA PHE A 2 -28.35 36.58 48.62
C PHE A 2 -27.41 35.42 48.29
N PHE A 3 -27.60 34.29 48.97
CA PHE A 3 -26.90 33.05 48.68
C PHE A 3 -27.53 32.41 47.44
N ASN A 4 -26.75 32.29 46.38
CA ASN A 4 -27.16 31.63 45.15
C ASN A 4 -26.89 30.12 45.33
N ASN A 5 -27.93 29.34 45.62
CA ASN A 5 -27.83 27.90 45.83
C ASN A 5 -27.77 27.19 44.46
N PRO A 6 -26.73 26.39 44.16
CA PRO A 6 -26.64 25.68 42.89
C PRO A 6 -27.77 24.64 42.77
N SER A 7 -28.55 24.72 41.68
CA SER A 7 -29.71 23.85 41.47
C SER A 7 -29.32 22.37 41.34
N ARG A 8 -30.20 21.46 41.79
CA ARG A 8 -30.07 19.98 41.73
C ARG A 8 -29.66 19.43 40.35
N ARG A 9 -29.89 20.17 39.25
CA ARG A 9 -29.44 19.79 37.89
C ARG A 9 -27.92 19.87 37.69
N HIS A 10 -27.21 20.73 38.42
CA HIS A 10 -25.76 20.83 38.33
C HIS A 10 -25.06 19.67 39.05
N PHE A 11 -25.62 19.22 40.17
CA PHE A 11 -25.11 18.09 40.94
C PHE A 11 -25.21 16.78 40.15
N LEU A 12 -26.36 16.52 39.51
CA LEU A 12 -26.57 15.29 38.71
C LEU A 12 -25.71 15.23 37.44
N LYS A 13 -25.38 16.36 36.82
CA LYS A 13 -24.45 16.40 35.67
C LYS A 13 -23.01 16.08 36.08
N SER A 14 -22.56 16.59 37.23
CA SER A 14 -21.23 16.30 37.75
C SER A 14 -21.07 14.84 38.22
N THR A 15 -22.12 14.24 38.81
CA THR A 15 -22.07 12.83 39.23
C THR A 15 -22.13 11.85 38.07
N ALA A 16 -22.90 12.14 37.00
CA ALA A 16 -22.93 11.31 35.80
C ALA A 16 -21.57 11.28 35.05
N ALA A 17 -20.86 12.41 35.01
CA ALA A 17 -19.51 12.48 34.44
C ALA A 17 -18.48 11.68 35.26
N ALA A 18 -18.62 11.64 36.59
CA ALA A 18 -17.74 10.87 37.48
C ALA A 18 -18.03 9.36 37.47
N ILE A 19 -19.27 8.94 37.20
CA ILE A 19 -19.63 7.51 37.07
C ILE A 19 -19.25 7.00 35.68
N ALA A 20 -19.39 7.81 34.62
CA ALA A 20 -18.94 7.45 33.28
C ALA A 20 -17.41 7.24 33.19
N SER A 21 -16.62 7.97 34.00
CA SER A 21 -15.16 7.77 34.07
C SER A 21 -14.74 6.51 34.86
N LEU A 22 -15.63 5.93 35.66
CA LEU A 22 -15.39 4.70 36.44
C LEU A 22 -15.81 3.42 35.69
N ILE A 23 -16.61 3.54 34.61
CA ILE A 23 -17.06 2.43 33.77
C ILE A 23 -16.37 2.46 32.39
N LEU A 24 -15.33 3.28 32.22
CA LEU A 24 -14.42 3.12 31.07
C LEU A 24 -13.52 1.91 31.36
N PRO A 25 -13.51 0.88 30.50
CA PRO A 25 -12.65 -0.26 30.71
C PRO A 25 -11.19 0.22 30.83
N ARG A 26 -10.49 -0.26 31.86
CA ARG A 26 -9.06 0.00 32.12
C ARG A 26 -8.14 -0.36 30.93
N SER A 27 -8.66 -0.89 29.84
CA SER A 27 -7.96 -0.98 28.55
C SER A 27 -7.80 0.37 27.82
N LEU A 28 -8.35 1.46 28.35
CA LEU A 28 -8.16 2.83 27.86
C LEU A 28 -7.07 3.61 28.61
N PHE A 29 -6.28 2.96 29.46
CA PHE A 29 -4.98 3.53 29.80
C PHE A 29 -4.20 3.63 28.49
N ALA A 30 -3.88 4.86 28.09
CA ALA A 30 -2.89 5.11 27.07
C ALA A 30 -1.66 4.29 27.47
N ARG A 31 -1.40 3.19 26.74
CA ARG A 31 -0.09 2.59 26.79
C ARG A 31 0.87 3.71 26.37
N ASN A 32 2.05 3.75 26.98
CA ASN A 32 3.09 4.57 26.38
C ASN A 32 3.51 3.86 25.10
N PRO A 33 3.61 4.56 23.97
CA PRO A 33 4.18 3.95 22.78
C PRO A 33 5.64 3.62 23.05
N ASP A 34 6.09 2.53 22.44
CA ASP A 34 7.47 2.06 22.53
C ASP A 34 8.39 3.05 21.81
N HIS A 35 7.93 3.58 20.68
CA HIS A 35 8.66 4.53 19.85
C HIS A 35 7.73 5.51 19.14
N PHE A 36 8.24 6.71 18.85
CA PHE A 36 7.56 7.66 17.99
C PHE A 36 8.37 7.95 16.73
N PHE A 37 7.66 8.24 15.65
CA PHE A 37 8.24 8.75 14.42
C PHE A 37 7.45 9.94 13.90
N VAL A 38 8.14 10.90 13.30
CA VAL A 38 7.53 11.95 12.48
C VAL A 38 7.86 11.63 11.04
N ILE A 39 6.86 11.62 10.16
CA ILE A 39 7.04 11.44 8.72
C ILE A 39 6.48 12.64 7.96
N HIS A 40 7.25 13.15 7.00
CA HIS A 40 6.77 14.21 6.12
C HIS A 40 5.99 13.62 4.93
N ALA A 41 4.82 14.18 4.62
CA ALA A 41 3.94 13.64 3.58
C ALA A 41 4.55 13.56 2.17
N ASP A 42 5.43 14.49 1.76
CA ASP A 42 5.81 14.68 0.35
C ASP A 42 7.31 14.54 0.04
N PRO A 43 8.22 14.22 1.00
CA PRO A 43 9.41 13.45 0.68
C PRO A 43 9.41 12.06 1.32
N LEU A 44 8.44 11.75 2.19
CA LEU A 44 8.36 10.49 2.95
C LEU A 44 9.57 10.23 3.87
N ASN A 45 10.41 11.24 4.10
CA ASN A 45 11.45 11.19 5.11
C ASN A 45 10.80 11.02 6.49
N SER A 46 11.36 10.10 7.28
CA SER A 46 10.89 9.78 8.63
C SER A 46 12.03 9.92 9.63
N TRP A 47 11.73 10.48 10.79
CA TRP A 47 12.69 10.66 11.88
C TRP A 47 12.15 10.03 13.17
N PRO A 48 12.95 9.21 13.87
CA PRO A 48 12.59 8.77 15.21
C PRO A 48 12.63 9.96 16.17
N VAL A 49 11.65 10.05 17.07
CA VAL A 49 11.60 11.07 18.11
C VAL A 49 11.31 10.41 19.46
N ALA A 50 11.95 10.87 20.54
CA ALA A 50 11.73 10.32 21.86
C ALA A 50 10.41 10.83 22.48
N ASP A 51 10.16 12.13 22.33
CA ASP A 51 8.92 12.79 22.70
C ASP A 51 8.56 13.79 21.58
N PRO A 52 7.45 13.59 20.85
CA PRO A 52 7.08 14.45 19.73
C PRO A 52 6.74 15.89 20.16
N VAL A 53 6.32 16.11 21.41
CA VAL A 53 6.01 17.44 21.94
C VAL A 53 7.29 18.19 22.25
N ALA A 54 8.19 17.58 23.03
CA ALA A 54 9.48 18.18 23.35
C ALA A 54 10.30 18.42 22.07
N TRP A 55 10.31 17.45 21.15
CA TRP A 55 10.98 17.58 19.85
C TRP A 55 10.45 18.78 19.06
N ALA A 56 9.13 18.95 18.95
CA ALA A 56 8.55 20.06 18.20
C ALA A 56 8.93 21.44 18.77
N LEU A 57 8.95 21.57 20.10
CA LEU A 57 9.32 22.84 20.76
C LEU A 57 10.82 23.13 20.61
N GLN A 58 11.68 22.12 20.72
CA GLN A 58 13.13 22.27 20.59
C GLN A 58 13.58 22.59 19.15
N ASN A 59 12.83 22.10 18.16
CA ASN A 59 13.18 22.22 16.74
C ASN A 59 12.29 23.26 16.02
N GLN A 60 11.63 24.17 16.73
CA GLN A 60 10.64 25.08 16.14
C GLN A 60 11.21 25.98 15.02
N ASP A 61 12.51 26.26 15.05
CA ASP A 61 13.22 27.10 14.07
C ASP A 61 13.77 26.29 12.88
N GLU A 62 13.64 24.96 12.91
CA GLU A 62 14.05 24.10 11.81
C GLU A 62 13.15 24.29 10.58
N SER A 63 13.74 24.13 9.39
CA SER A 63 13.04 24.32 8.11
C SER A 63 11.75 23.50 7.98
N ILE A 64 11.73 22.30 8.56
CA ILE A 64 10.58 21.40 8.57
C ILE A 64 9.42 21.91 9.45
N LEU A 65 9.72 22.71 10.47
CA LEU A 65 8.74 23.30 11.39
C LEU A 65 8.48 24.80 11.15
N ALA A 66 9.16 25.43 10.19
CA ALA A 66 9.06 26.85 9.89
C ALA A 66 7.61 27.37 9.75
N ARG A 67 6.70 26.55 9.19
CA ARG A 67 5.27 26.91 9.02
C ARG A 67 4.47 26.90 10.32
N ALA A 68 4.99 26.28 11.37
CA ALA A 68 4.40 26.20 12.71
C ALA A 68 5.16 27.06 13.74
N ALA A 69 6.36 27.55 13.43
CA ALA A 69 7.28 28.24 14.35
C ALA A 69 6.60 29.31 15.23
N GLU A 70 5.93 30.29 14.62
CA GLU A 70 5.24 31.36 15.37
C GLU A 70 4.14 30.84 16.30
N GLY A 71 3.49 29.74 15.92
CA GLY A 71 2.49 29.07 16.74
C GLY A 71 3.13 28.28 17.88
N LEU A 72 4.25 27.59 17.62
CA LEU A 72 4.99 26.81 18.62
C LEU A 72 5.61 27.69 19.69
N ALA A 73 6.13 28.88 19.33
CA ALA A 73 6.73 29.84 20.26
C ALA A 73 5.76 30.33 21.36
N LYS A 74 4.45 30.13 21.18
CA LYS A 74 3.40 30.52 22.12
C LYS A 74 2.90 29.36 22.98
N LEU A 75 3.46 28.16 22.82
CA LEU A 75 3.00 26.93 23.45
C LEU A 75 4.04 26.38 24.43
N THR A 76 3.56 25.62 25.40
CA THR A 76 4.37 24.98 26.43
C THR A 76 4.22 23.45 26.35
N PRO A 77 5.05 22.66 27.04
CA PRO A 77 4.88 21.20 27.09
C PRO A 77 3.48 20.74 27.57
N ASN A 78 2.76 21.58 28.31
CA ASN A 78 1.40 21.29 28.77
C ASN A 78 0.35 21.38 27.63
N ASP A 79 0.71 21.94 26.48
CA ASP A 79 -0.17 22.12 25.32
C ASP A 79 -0.06 20.97 24.28
N ALA A 80 0.25 19.76 24.73
CA ALA A 80 0.60 18.61 23.88
C ALA A 80 -0.32 18.40 22.66
N ASP A 81 -1.64 18.27 22.85
CA ASP A 81 -2.55 18.03 21.72
C ASP A 81 -2.58 19.21 20.74
N ARG A 82 -2.47 20.45 21.24
CA ARG A 82 -2.41 21.65 20.40
C ARG A 82 -1.12 21.71 19.59
N ILE A 83 0.01 21.31 20.18
CA ILE A 83 1.30 21.20 19.49
C ILE A 83 1.21 20.15 18.37
N ILE A 84 0.76 18.94 18.67
CA ILE A 84 0.64 17.87 17.66
C ILE A 84 -0.30 18.28 16.52
N ARG A 85 -1.48 18.83 16.85
CA ARG A 85 -2.42 19.33 15.82
C ARG A 85 -1.79 20.43 14.96
N LEU A 86 -1.06 21.36 15.56
CA LEU A 86 -0.42 22.46 14.84
C LEU A 86 0.61 21.93 13.85
N VAL A 87 1.51 21.06 14.29
CA VAL A 87 2.59 20.49 13.49
C VAL A 87 2.03 19.62 12.35
N VAL A 88 1.13 18.69 12.67
CA VAL A 88 0.50 17.80 11.68
C VAL A 88 -0.27 18.59 10.61
N ARG A 89 -0.90 19.71 10.99
CA ARG A 89 -1.62 20.60 10.06
C ARG A 89 -0.70 21.46 9.21
N ARG A 90 0.19 22.22 9.84
CA ARG A 90 0.93 23.31 9.17
C ARG A 90 2.13 22.81 8.39
N CYS A 91 2.76 21.75 8.88
CA CYS A 91 4.01 21.21 8.34
C CYS A 91 3.80 19.97 7.46
N ARG A 92 2.56 19.52 7.25
CA ARG A 92 2.23 18.27 6.52
C ARG A 92 3.00 17.06 7.07
N LEU A 93 3.20 17.06 8.38
CA LEU A 93 3.81 15.96 9.10
C LEU A 93 2.72 14.98 9.56
N ASN A 94 3.08 13.71 9.62
CA ASN A 94 2.25 12.69 10.23
C ASN A 94 3.03 12.18 11.45
N LEU A 95 2.36 12.08 12.60
CA LEU A 95 2.95 11.49 13.80
C LEU A 95 2.57 10.01 13.83
N ILE A 96 3.56 9.14 14.00
CA ILE A 96 3.39 7.70 14.16
C ILE A 96 3.77 7.33 15.59
N GLU A 97 2.86 6.64 16.27
CA GLU A 97 3.09 6.03 17.57
C GLU A 97 3.14 4.51 17.36
N LEU A 98 4.25 3.88 17.74
CA LEU A 98 4.40 2.43 17.68
C LEU A 98 4.12 1.81 19.03
N TYR A 99 3.25 0.83 19.04
CA TYR A 99 2.93 -0.02 20.17
C TYR A 99 3.15 -1.48 19.78
N HIS A 100 3.34 -2.35 20.77
CA HIS A 100 3.28 -3.78 20.54
C HIS A 100 1.95 -4.20 19.86
N GLY A 101 2.04 -4.65 18.61
CA GLY A 101 0.89 -5.09 17.79
C GLY A 101 0.02 -3.97 17.21
N GLN A 102 0.38 -2.70 17.39
CA GLN A 102 -0.44 -1.58 16.91
C GLN A 102 0.40 -0.38 16.46
N VAL A 103 -0.05 0.26 15.39
CA VAL A 103 0.50 1.52 14.89
C VAL A 103 -0.60 2.57 14.90
N VAL A 104 -0.38 3.71 15.54
CA VAL A 104 -1.30 4.85 15.47
C VAL A 104 -0.68 5.92 14.59
N VAL A 105 -1.43 6.41 13.60
CA VAL A 105 -0.97 7.47 12.69
C VAL A 105 -1.89 8.66 12.77
N HIS A 106 -1.33 9.80 13.14
CA HIS A 106 -2.00 11.08 13.14
C HIS A 106 -1.69 11.84 11.86
N HIS A 107 -2.74 12.25 11.14
CA HIS A 107 -2.61 13.04 9.92
C HIS A 107 -3.64 14.16 9.86
N TRP A 108 -3.48 15.09 8.91
CA TRP A 108 -4.40 16.21 8.71
C TRP A 108 -5.15 16.09 7.38
N GLY A 109 -6.38 15.56 7.40
CA GLY A 109 -7.22 15.41 6.21
C GLY A 109 -6.48 14.70 5.07
N PRO A 110 -6.38 15.32 3.87
CA PRO A 110 -5.74 14.70 2.71
C PRO A 110 -4.21 14.61 2.81
N HIS A 111 -3.56 15.22 3.80
CA HIS A 111 -2.10 15.22 3.95
C HIS A 111 -1.56 13.95 4.63
N ARG A 112 -2.19 12.81 4.36
CA ARG A 112 -1.73 11.51 4.84
C ARG A 112 -0.55 11.06 3.98
N ALA A 113 0.60 10.82 4.59
CA ALA A 113 1.77 10.26 3.90
C ALA A 113 1.46 8.88 3.30
N ASP A 114 2.14 8.51 2.22
CA ASP A 114 2.19 7.10 1.82
C ASP A 114 3.01 6.32 2.85
N LEU A 115 2.33 5.49 3.63
CA LEU A 115 2.95 4.74 4.72
C LEU A 115 3.62 3.43 4.27
N ARG A 116 3.43 3.00 3.01
CA ARG A 116 3.96 1.72 2.52
C ARG A 116 5.49 1.62 2.66
N PRO A 117 6.30 2.64 2.30
CA PRO A 117 7.76 2.58 2.53
C PRO A 117 8.13 2.43 4.01
N PHE A 118 7.46 3.19 4.89
CA PHE A 118 7.69 3.12 6.34
C PHE A 118 7.36 1.73 6.88
N PHE A 119 6.20 1.18 6.50
CA PHE A 119 5.78 -0.15 6.92
C PHE A 119 6.73 -1.26 6.43
N LYS A 120 7.27 -1.14 5.21
CA LYS A 120 8.31 -2.04 4.70
C LYS A 120 9.58 -1.95 5.55
N ALA A 121 10.11 -0.74 5.73
CA ALA A 121 11.38 -0.50 6.42
C ALA A 121 11.36 -1.04 7.87
N HIS A 122 10.19 -0.95 8.53
CA HIS A 122 10.00 -1.40 9.91
C HIS A 122 9.34 -2.78 10.03
N ARG A 123 9.12 -3.51 8.92
CA ARG A 123 8.46 -4.83 8.88
C ARG A 123 7.09 -4.87 9.58
N LEU A 124 6.32 -3.79 9.44
CA LEU A 124 5.00 -3.62 10.06
C LEU A 124 3.85 -4.06 9.15
N ALA A 125 4.15 -4.43 7.90
CA ALA A 125 3.16 -4.73 6.88
C ALA A 125 2.57 -6.16 7.00
N THR A 126 2.08 -6.51 8.19
CA THR A 126 1.48 -7.83 8.49
C THR A 126 0.05 -7.69 8.99
N ASN A 127 -0.75 -8.74 8.88
CA ASN A 127 -2.17 -8.73 9.25
C ASN A 127 -2.38 -8.68 10.78
N GLU A 128 -1.39 -9.09 11.57
CA GLU A 128 -1.43 -9.02 13.04
C GLU A 128 -1.29 -7.58 13.56
N ILE A 129 -0.68 -6.68 12.78
CA ILE A 129 -0.50 -5.28 13.16
C ILE A 129 -1.80 -4.52 12.90
N LYS A 130 -2.39 -3.98 13.97
CA LYS A 130 -3.54 -3.07 13.88
C LYS A 130 -3.06 -1.65 13.58
N VAL A 131 -3.56 -1.04 12.50
CA VAL A 131 -3.25 0.35 12.16
C VAL A 131 -4.43 1.26 12.45
N VAL A 132 -4.25 2.23 13.32
CA VAL A 132 -5.26 3.21 13.71
C VAL A 132 -4.93 4.55 13.08
N LEU A 133 -5.68 4.95 12.08
CA LEU A 133 -5.52 6.24 11.42
C LEU A 133 -6.44 7.27 12.08
N ARG A 134 -5.86 8.33 12.62
CA ARG A 134 -6.54 9.44 13.29
C ARG A 134 -6.45 10.69 12.41
N ASP A 135 -7.55 11.04 11.74
CA ASP A 135 -7.64 12.29 11.00
C ASP A 135 -7.96 13.43 11.97
N ARG A 136 -6.94 14.23 12.29
CA ARG A 136 -7.06 15.36 13.23
C ARG A 136 -7.88 16.52 12.69
N LYS A 137 -8.15 16.58 11.38
CA LYS A 137 -8.99 17.62 10.77
C LYS A 137 -10.48 17.34 10.99
N ARG A 138 -10.87 16.07 10.80
CA ARG A 138 -12.27 15.61 10.89
C ARG A 138 -12.61 14.97 12.24
N GLU A 139 -11.60 14.75 13.07
CA GLU A 139 -11.71 14.00 14.33
C GLU A 139 -12.25 12.58 14.14
N THR A 140 -11.98 11.98 12.97
CA THR A 140 -12.38 10.61 12.64
C THR A 140 -11.24 9.65 12.91
N VAL A 141 -11.62 8.44 13.33
CA VAL A 141 -10.68 7.33 13.55
C VAL A 141 -11.10 6.18 12.66
N THR A 142 -10.16 5.65 11.88
CA THR A 142 -10.36 4.45 11.07
C THR A 142 -9.34 3.39 11.47
N THR A 143 -9.72 2.12 11.32
CA THR A 143 -8.84 0.98 11.60
C THR A 143 -8.58 0.23 10.30
N GLN A 144 -7.33 -0.15 10.09
CA GLN A 144 -6.84 -0.99 8.99
C GLN A 144 -5.88 -2.05 9.56
N HIS A 145 -5.43 -2.97 8.72
CA HIS A 145 -4.39 -3.93 9.07
C HIS A 145 -3.06 -3.56 8.41
N GLY A 146 -1.94 -4.01 8.97
CA GLY A 146 -0.61 -3.71 8.43
C GLY A 146 -0.43 -4.20 7.00
N ASP A 147 -1.02 -5.34 6.64
CA ASP A 147 -0.96 -5.88 5.27
C ASP A 147 -1.71 -5.01 4.25
N ASP A 148 -2.59 -4.11 4.66
CA ASP A 148 -3.20 -3.10 3.77
C ASP A 148 -2.16 -2.06 3.28
N PHE A 149 -0.99 -1.98 3.93
CA PHE A 149 0.14 -1.13 3.57
C PHE A 149 1.25 -1.87 2.81
N LEU A 150 0.96 -3.04 2.24
CA LEU A 150 1.82 -3.66 1.24
C LEU A 150 1.68 -2.95 -0.12
N PHE A 151 2.77 -2.86 -0.87
CA PHE A 151 2.74 -2.45 -2.28
C PHE A 151 2.05 -3.51 -3.14
N GLY A 152 1.43 -3.06 -4.24
CA GLY A 152 0.72 -3.90 -5.18
C GLY A 152 -0.67 -4.33 -4.71
N SER A 153 -1.43 -4.92 -5.61
CA SER A 153 -2.80 -5.37 -5.35
C SER A 153 -2.78 -6.78 -4.73
N LYS A 154 -3.76 -7.08 -3.87
CA LYS A 154 -3.97 -8.46 -3.39
C LYS A 154 -4.29 -9.34 -4.59
N VAL A 155 -3.54 -10.42 -4.76
CA VAL A 155 -3.86 -11.44 -5.76
C VAL A 155 -5.15 -12.14 -5.34
N ALA A 156 -6.01 -12.49 -6.32
CA ALA A 156 -7.25 -13.19 -6.05
C ALA A 156 -6.97 -14.52 -5.30
N PRO A 157 -7.80 -14.91 -4.30
CA PRO A 157 -7.53 -16.09 -3.48
C PRO A 157 -7.39 -17.40 -4.28
N ASP A 158 -8.13 -17.52 -5.39
CA ASP A 158 -8.19 -18.66 -6.30
C ASP A 158 -7.15 -18.60 -7.43
N PHE A 159 -6.38 -17.52 -7.54
CA PHE A 159 -5.32 -17.44 -8.53
C PHE A 159 -4.21 -18.47 -8.22
N PRO A 160 -3.80 -19.31 -9.17
CA PRO A 160 -2.97 -20.48 -8.92
C PRO A 160 -1.47 -20.13 -8.84
N VAL A 161 -1.08 -19.34 -7.84
CA VAL A 161 0.31 -18.87 -7.63
C VAL A 161 1.32 -20.03 -7.63
N ASP A 162 1.00 -21.13 -6.94
CA ASP A 162 1.92 -22.27 -6.79
C ASP A 162 2.16 -22.99 -8.14
N LEU A 163 1.14 -23.03 -9.02
CA LEU A 163 1.29 -23.56 -10.38
C LEU A 163 2.24 -22.69 -11.20
N PHE A 164 2.07 -21.37 -11.15
CA PHE A 164 2.98 -20.43 -11.82
C PHE A 164 4.42 -20.55 -11.29
N GLN A 165 4.62 -20.71 -9.97
CA GLN A 165 5.93 -20.95 -9.39
C GLN A 165 6.55 -22.26 -9.87
N SER A 166 5.79 -23.35 -9.90
CA SER A 166 6.22 -24.64 -10.40
C SER A 166 6.63 -24.56 -11.88
N LYS A 167 5.79 -23.96 -12.74
CA LYS A 167 6.10 -23.74 -14.16
C LYS A 167 7.31 -22.83 -14.36
N TRP A 168 7.48 -21.81 -13.52
CA TRP A 168 8.65 -20.92 -13.57
C TRP A 168 9.94 -21.64 -13.18
N ALA A 169 9.90 -22.50 -12.16
CA ALA A 169 11.04 -23.34 -11.79
C ALA A 169 11.41 -24.31 -12.93
N ASN A 170 10.41 -24.88 -13.60
CA ASN A 170 10.55 -25.81 -14.72
C ASN A 170 10.61 -25.13 -16.10
N ARG A 171 10.93 -23.83 -16.17
CA ARG A 171 10.85 -23.05 -17.43
C ARG A 171 11.78 -23.52 -18.55
N PHE A 172 12.77 -24.36 -18.25
CA PHE A 172 13.68 -24.95 -19.24
C PHE A 172 13.23 -26.34 -19.70
N THR A 173 12.20 -26.91 -19.07
CA THR A 173 11.65 -28.23 -19.39
C THR A 173 10.44 -28.08 -20.29
N ILE A 174 10.40 -28.89 -21.35
CA ILE A 174 9.21 -29.03 -22.21
C ILE A 174 8.22 -29.93 -21.47
N GLU A 175 6.98 -29.47 -21.34
CA GLU A 175 5.88 -30.21 -20.71
C GLU A 175 4.74 -30.41 -21.71
N ALA A 176 3.96 -31.48 -21.53
CA ALA A 176 2.89 -31.86 -22.46
C ALA A 176 1.77 -30.80 -22.58
N ASP A 177 1.60 -29.96 -21.57
CA ASP A 177 0.60 -28.90 -21.49
C ASP A 177 1.14 -27.53 -21.94
N ASP A 178 2.35 -27.44 -22.49
CA ASP A 178 2.97 -26.14 -22.83
C ASP A 178 2.14 -25.30 -23.82
N TRP A 179 1.35 -25.94 -24.68
CA TRP A 179 0.47 -25.26 -25.64
C TRP A 179 -0.94 -24.98 -25.11
N GLN A 180 -1.24 -25.38 -23.87
CA GLN A 180 -2.48 -25.02 -23.20
C GLN A 180 -2.41 -23.58 -22.66
N ALA A 181 -3.57 -22.94 -22.57
CA ALA A 181 -3.71 -21.62 -21.99
C ALA A 181 -3.30 -21.62 -20.51
N ALA A 182 -2.40 -20.70 -20.14
CA ALA A 182 -2.10 -20.46 -18.74
C ALA A 182 -3.33 -19.81 -18.05
N PRO A 183 -3.78 -20.35 -16.89
CA PRO A 183 -5.00 -19.91 -16.24
C PRO A 183 -4.89 -18.46 -15.77
N GLY A 184 -5.97 -17.70 -15.93
CA GLY A 184 -6.04 -16.30 -15.49
C GLY A 184 -5.23 -15.31 -16.32
N THR A 185 -4.56 -15.75 -17.40
CA THR A 185 -3.83 -14.85 -18.31
C THR A 185 -4.76 -14.14 -19.29
N TRP A 186 -4.38 -12.95 -19.74
CA TRP A 186 -5.10 -12.22 -20.78
C TRP A 186 -4.16 -11.37 -21.62
N SER A 187 -4.08 -11.65 -22.91
CA SER A 187 -3.27 -10.90 -23.87
C SER A 187 -4.15 -10.49 -25.05
N GLY A 188 -4.04 -9.26 -25.54
CA GLY A 188 -4.70 -8.83 -26.79
C GLY A 188 -4.11 -9.46 -28.05
N PHE A 189 -3.52 -10.64 -27.91
CA PHE A 189 -2.86 -11.43 -28.93
C PHE A 189 -3.40 -12.86 -28.90
N GLY A 190 -3.23 -13.57 -30.02
CA GLY A 190 -3.70 -14.93 -30.18
C GLY A 190 -2.59 -15.86 -30.64
N TRP A 191 -2.61 -17.08 -30.10
CA TRP A 191 -1.74 -18.18 -30.50
C TRP A 191 -2.54 -19.24 -31.26
N ALA A 192 -1.88 -19.96 -32.16
CA ALA A 192 -2.51 -21.07 -32.86
C ALA A 192 -2.87 -22.16 -31.84
N ASN A 193 -4.08 -22.73 -31.96
CA ASN A 193 -4.57 -23.82 -31.11
C ASN A 193 -4.67 -23.52 -29.59
N THR A 194 -4.56 -22.25 -29.20
CA THR A 194 -4.84 -21.78 -27.83
C THR A 194 -6.14 -20.96 -27.84
N GLU A 195 -6.84 -20.94 -26.69
CA GLU A 195 -8.01 -20.08 -26.47
C GLU A 195 -7.69 -18.61 -26.79
N ASP A 196 -8.66 -17.92 -27.39
CA ASP A 196 -8.52 -16.52 -27.76
C ASP A 196 -8.23 -15.63 -26.55
N ASN A 197 -7.32 -14.68 -26.74
CA ASN A 197 -6.81 -13.78 -25.71
C ASN A 197 -6.08 -14.45 -24.54
N ARG A 198 -5.79 -15.76 -24.58
CA ARG A 198 -5.01 -16.43 -23.54
C ARG A 198 -3.55 -16.60 -23.96
N ILE A 199 -2.65 -16.57 -22.98
CA ILE A 199 -1.23 -16.81 -23.22
C ILE A 199 -0.94 -18.28 -22.95
N PRO A 200 -0.34 -19.03 -23.90
CA PRO A 200 0.06 -20.40 -23.63
C PRO A 200 1.29 -20.47 -22.70
N TRP A 201 1.43 -21.57 -21.95
CA TRP A 201 2.58 -21.80 -21.09
C TRP A 201 3.92 -21.70 -21.83
N ALA A 202 3.99 -22.15 -23.09
CA ALA A 202 5.18 -22.08 -23.93
C ALA A 202 5.69 -20.64 -24.08
N ALA A 203 4.78 -19.69 -24.31
CA ALA A 203 5.12 -18.28 -24.43
C ALA A 203 5.51 -17.67 -23.07
N MET A 204 4.79 -18.03 -21.99
CA MET A 204 5.16 -17.61 -20.62
C MET A 204 6.57 -18.09 -20.24
N LYS A 205 6.87 -19.37 -20.44
CA LYS A 205 8.19 -19.94 -20.16
C LYS A 205 9.28 -19.29 -20.99
N SER A 206 9.03 -19.03 -22.28
CA SER A 206 9.97 -18.32 -23.14
C SER A 206 10.29 -16.92 -22.62
N ALA A 207 9.25 -16.16 -22.24
CA ALA A 207 9.42 -14.87 -21.57
C ALA A 207 10.25 -14.99 -20.29
N TRP A 208 9.97 -15.96 -19.43
CA TRP A 208 10.72 -16.14 -18.17
C TRP A 208 12.19 -16.56 -18.34
N ARG A 209 12.54 -17.17 -19.48
CA ARG A 209 13.94 -17.52 -19.79
C ARG A 209 14.76 -16.29 -20.20
N ARG A 210 14.13 -15.31 -20.85
CA ARG A 210 14.80 -14.18 -21.52
C ARG A 210 14.62 -12.85 -20.79
N ALA A 211 13.43 -12.59 -20.25
CA ALA A 211 13.13 -11.37 -19.52
C ALA A 211 13.75 -11.43 -18.11
N ALA A 212 14.32 -10.30 -17.67
CA ALA A 212 14.73 -10.16 -16.30
C ALA A 212 13.50 -10.28 -15.38
N PRO A 213 13.58 -11.07 -14.29
CA PRO A 213 12.51 -11.09 -13.31
C PRO A 213 12.40 -9.72 -12.64
N GLY A 214 11.17 -9.30 -12.34
CA GLY A 214 10.96 -8.11 -11.50
C GLY A 214 11.36 -8.39 -10.05
N THR A 215 11.47 -7.34 -9.25
CA THR A 215 11.75 -7.43 -7.80
C THR A 215 10.53 -7.01 -7.01
N CYS A 216 10.14 -7.82 -6.02
CA CYS A 216 8.98 -7.52 -5.17
C CYS A 216 9.27 -6.28 -4.32
N LEU A 217 8.41 -5.27 -4.41
CA LEU A 217 8.56 -4.04 -3.63
C LEU A 217 8.39 -4.26 -2.11
N ASN A 218 7.90 -5.41 -1.66
CA ASN A 218 7.66 -5.70 -0.24
C ASN A 218 8.76 -6.54 0.43
N CYS A 219 9.27 -7.56 -0.26
CA CYS A 219 10.19 -8.56 0.33
C CYS A 219 11.47 -8.77 -0.49
N ASP A 220 11.66 -8.00 -1.56
CA ASP A 220 12.85 -8.03 -2.42
C ASP A 220 13.13 -9.37 -3.11
N THR A 221 12.22 -10.34 -3.02
CA THR A 221 12.29 -11.59 -3.78
C THR A 221 11.92 -11.36 -5.26
N PRO A 222 12.42 -12.20 -6.19
CA PRO A 222 11.96 -12.19 -7.57
C PRO A 222 10.44 -12.32 -7.70
N THR A 223 9.86 -11.62 -8.66
CA THR A 223 8.46 -11.75 -9.06
C THR A 223 8.35 -12.50 -10.39
N ILE A 224 7.23 -13.19 -10.57
CA ILE A 224 6.94 -13.98 -11.77
C ILE A 224 6.04 -13.15 -12.66
N LEU A 225 6.42 -12.94 -13.91
CA LEU A 225 5.53 -12.36 -14.92
C LEU A 225 4.35 -13.34 -15.10
N VAL A 226 3.13 -12.93 -14.81
CA VAL A 226 1.92 -13.76 -14.96
C VAL A 226 1.03 -13.29 -16.10
N ASN A 227 1.24 -12.08 -16.61
CA ASN A 227 0.52 -11.59 -17.78
C ASN A 227 1.41 -10.64 -18.59
N PHE A 228 1.23 -10.60 -19.91
CA PHE A 228 1.89 -9.63 -20.77
C PHE A 228 1.08 -9.33 -22.03
N GLY A 229 1.25 -8.12 -22.56
CA GLY A 229 0.66 -7.69 -23.82
C GLY A 229 -0.26 -6.48 -23.63
N LEU A 230 -1.33 -6.45 -24.43
CA LEU A 230 -2.29 -5.36 -24.47
C LEU A 230 -3.69 -5.84 -24.10
N ARG A 231 -4.25 -5.39 -22.99
CA ARG A 231 -5.62 -5.73 -22.60
C ARG A 231 -6.61 -4.71 -23.20
N PRO A 232 -7.68 -5.14 -23.89
CA PRO A 232 -8.76 -4.24 -24.26
C PRO A 232 -9.41 -3.63 -23.01
N VAL A 233 -9.48 -2.30 -22.93
CA VAL A 233 -10.13 -1.56 -21.84
C VAL A 233 -11.32 -0.72 -22.35
N GLY A 234 -11.66 -0.87 -23.62
CA GLY A 234 -12.81 -0.26 -24.28
C GLY A 234 -12.86 -0.67 -25.75
N MET A 235 -13.83 -0.16 -26.50
CA MET A 235 -14.02 -0.52 -27.92
C MET A 235 -12.82 -0.14 -28.80
N PHE A 236 -12.09 0.93 -28.42
CA PHE A 236 -10.95 1.46 -29.18
C PHE A 236 -9.66 1.56 -28.35
N ASN A 237 -9.74 1.28 -27.05
CA ASN A 237 -8.62 1.51 -26.13
C ASN A 237 -8.03 0.19 -25.66
N ARG A 238 -6.69 0.14 -25.64
CA ARG A 238 -5.92 -0.94 -25.05
C ARG A 238 -5.01 -0.38 -23.96
N CYS A 239 -4.82 -1.15 -22.92
CA CYS A 239 -3.92 -0.84 -21.82
C CYS A 239 -2.79 -1.87 -21.80
N LEU A 240 -1.60 -1.44 -21.42
CA LEU A 240 -0.49 -2.34 -21.13
C LEU A 240 -0.89 -3.26 -19.98
N ASP A 241 -0.58 -4.55 -20.10
CA ASP A 241 -0.96 -5.54 -19.09
C ASP A 241 0.21 -6.47 -18.76
N PHE A 242 1.33 -5.85 -18.37
CA PHE A 242 2.49 -6.55 -17.82
C PHE A 242 2.31 -6.67 -16.32
N VAL A 243 1.97 -7.87 -15.87
CA VAL A 243 1.65 -8.12 -14.46
C VAL A 243 2.64 -9.10 -13.89
N HIS A 244 3.27 -8.70 -12.80
CA HIS A 244 4.18 -9.52 -12.02
C HIS A 244 3.54 -9.91 -10.70
N VAL A 245 3.71 -11.15 -10.26
CA VAL A 245 3.22 -11.64 -8.96
C VAL A 245 4.40 -12.07 -8.10
N CYS A 246 4.42 -11.59 -6.85
CA CYS A 246 5.29 -12.13 -5.83
C CYS A 246 4.64 -13.37 -5.21
N GLY A 247 5.32 -14.51 -5.28
CA GLY A 247 4.81 -15.75 -4.68
C GLY A 247 4.74 -15.71 -3.15
N ALA A 248 5.69 -15.03 -2.50
CA ALA A 248 5.73 -14.92 -1.03
C ALA A 248 4.67 -13.95 -0.49
N CYS A 249 4.58 -12.74 -1.04
CA CYS A 249 3.63 -11.73 -0.56
C CYS A 249 2.22 -11.87 -1.14
N ARG A 250 2.04 -12.70 -2.18
CA ARG A 250 0.80 -12.82 -2.97
C ARG A 250 0.26 -11.45 -3.40
N ARG A 251 1.16 -10.60 -3.90
CA ARG A 251 0.86 -9.27 -4.45
C ARG A 251 1.17 -9.21 -5.93
N SER A 252 0.28 -8.54 -6.67
CA SER A 252 0.48 -8.24 -8.08
C SER A 252 0.97 -6.80 -8.26
N PHE A 253 1.86 -6.64 -9.22
CA PHE A 253 2.49 -5.37 -9.59
C PHE A 253 2.35 -5.20 -11.09
N VAL A 254 1.83 -4.04 -11.52
CA VAL A 254 1.78 -3.68 -12.93
C VAL A 254 3.11 -3.03 -13.30
N ASP A 255 3.73 -3.51 -14.37
CA ASP A 255 4.92 -2.90 -14.96
C ASP A 255 4.53 -2.00 -16.13
N ASP A 256 4.34 -0.72 -15.83
CA ASP A 256 4.03 0.30 -16.83
C ASP A 256 5.28 0.84 -17.55
N SER A 257 6.48 0.33 -17.27
CA SER A 257 7.72 0.81 -17.91
C SER A 257 7.84 0.35 -19.38
N ILE A 258 7.21 -0.78 -19.73
CA ILE A 258 7.26 -1.37 -21.07
C ILE A 258 6.28 -0.63 -21.99
N LYS A 259 6.78 0.19 -22.91
CA LYS A 259 5.95 0.94 -23.87
C LYS A 259 5.83 0.28 -25.24
N ASP A 260 6.92 -0.35 -25.71
CA ASP A 260 6.95 -1.10 -26.97
C ASP A 260 6.69 -2.59 -26.73
N VAL A 261 5.42 -2.97 -26.75
CA VAL A 261 5.00 -4.37 -26.54
C VAL A 261 5.53 -5.29 -27.65
N ALA A 262 5.53 -4.83 -28.90
CA ALA A 262 5.94 -5.65 -30.03
C ALA A 262 7.45 -5.91 -29.99
N GLY A 263 8.26 -4.89 -29.72
CA GLY A 263 9.69 -5.02 -29.50
C GLY A 263 10.01 -5.87 -28.28
N TRP A 264 9.28 -5.68 -27.18
CA TRP A 264 9.44 -6.54 -26.00
C TRP A 264 9.18 -8.02 -26.32
N MET A 265 8.10 -8.33 -27.05
CA MET A 265 7.80 -9.71 -27.47
C MET A 265 8.87 -10.27 -28.41
N ALA A 266 9.37 -9.47 -29.35
CA ALA A 266 10.41 -9.90 -30.27
C ALA A 266 11.72 -10.23 -29.52
N ALA A 267 12.06 -9.48 -28.48
CA ALA A 267 13.25 -9.69 -27.67
C ALA A 267 13.12 -10.86 -26.68
N ASN A 268 11.93 -11.07 -26.11
CA ASN A 268 11.73 -11.98 -24.99
C ASN A 268 11.00 -13.28 -25.34
N LEU A 269 10.48 -13.44 -26.56
CA LEU A 269 9.84 -14.68 -27.02
C LEU A 269 10.66 -15.34 -28.15
N ASP A 270 10.86 -16.65 -28.00
CA ASP A 270 11.36 -17.52 -29.06
C ASP A 270 10.44 -17.45 -30.28
N GLY A 271 11.00 -17.57 -31.48
CA GLY A 271 10.26 -17.30 -32.74
C GLY A 271 9.01 -18.17 -32.89
N GLU A 272 9.12 -19.43 -32.50
CA GLU A 272 8.08 -20.45 -32.58
C GLU A 272 6.92 -20.26 -31.59
N VAL A 273 7.11 -19.50 -30.51
CA VAL A 273 6.07 -19.23 -29.51
C VAL A 273 5.53 -17.79 -29.58
N ARG A 274 5.86 -17.04 -30.63
CA ARG A 274 5.31 -15.70 -30.84
C ARG A 274 3.82 -15.79 -31.22
N PRO A 275 3.00 -14.79 -30.82
CA PRO A 275 1.61 -14.79 -31.21
C PRO A 275 1.48 -14.60 -32.72
N ALA A 276 0.64 -15.42 -33.34
CA ALA A 276 0.34 -15.39 -34.78
C ALA A 276 -0.73 -14.34 -35.12
N TYR A 277 -1.52 -13.93 -34.13
CA TYR A 277 -2.64 -13.03 -34.31
C TYR A 277 -2.60 -11.88 -33.32
N GLU A 278 -3.15 -10.76 -33.75
CA GLU A 278 -3.60 -9.68 -32.90
C GLU A 278 -5.12 -9.81 -32.70
N MET A 279 -5.62 -9.51 -31.51
CA MET A 279 -7.04 -9.56 -31.22
C MET A 279 -7.66 -8.18 -31.42
N ILE A 280 -8.53 -8.04 -32.43
CA ILE A 280 -9.26 -6.82 -32.75
C ILE A 280 -10.75 -7.12 -32.60
N TRP A 281 -11.41 -6.45 -31.65
CA TRP A 281 -12.82 -6.66 -31.32
C TRP A 281 -13.19 -8.14 -31.09
N GLY A 282 -12.31 -8.87 -30.41
CA GLY A 282 -12.49 -10.30 -30.12
C GLY A 282 -12.27 -11.22 -31.33
N LYS A 283 -11.77 -10.71 -32.45
CA LYS A 283 -11.46 -11.49 -33.65
C LYS A 283 -9.96 -11.51 -33.92
N ARG A 284 -9.46 -12.63 -34.42
CA ARG A 284 -8.07 -12.79 -34.87
C ARG A 284 -7.83 -11.98 -36.15
N ALA A 285 -6.87 -11.08 -36.11
CA ALA A 285 -6.28 -10.45 -37.28
C ALA A 285 -4.83 -10.93 -37.43
N LYS A 286 -4.40 -11.26 -38.64
CA LYS A 286 -3.00 -11.62 -38.89
C LYS A 286 -2.11 -10.43 -38.56
N ARG A 287 -1.03 -10.66 -37.81
CA ARG A 287 0.00 -9.64 -37.59
C ARG A 287 0.73 -9.41 -38.92
N GLN A 288 0.86 -8.14 -39.31
CA GLN A 288 1.71 -7.71 -40.42
C GLN A 288 3.18 -7.77 -40.01
#